data_AF-A0A918IJ29-F1
#
_entry.id   AF-A0A918IJ29-F1
#
_cell.length_a   1.000
_cell.length_b   1.000
_cell.length_c   1.000
_cell.angle_alpha   90.00
_cell.angle_beta   90.00
_cell.angle_gamma   90.00
#
_symmetry.space_group_name_H-M   'P 1'
#
loop_
_entity.id
_entity.type
_entity.pdbx_description
1 polymer ?
#
loop_
_entity_poly.entity_id
_entity_poly.type
_entity_poly.pdbx_seq_one_letter_code
_entity_poly.pdbx_strand_id
1 'polypeptide(L)'
;MINMAARMALRAYPPSFRERYGCELEALVEDTGAGPSVVADLFSGALRAWLRPVMPDESAERRRRRMQASVATTWVTWCAALYALPVLRFVLSEEPWPTPDSLRRLLDVAQYAMYGAGLVLLVGALALLAESSRTGSWTAWRPLVALIPTLPTWLIAPLLLAFASIDPVSYWVGALGMLGPAAFLVTAAVTPAVVVTRCRPSAKVLRLLALSGVAVAFAVTTTGIACAATLAMDTDDAAQLVTIPLLAVTVAASAAALVSSGRGAKAALHKERPVDLDGDV
;
A
#
# COMPACT_ATOMS: atom_id res chain seq x y z
N MET A 1 -26.59 -1.20 -23.35
CA MET A 1 -25.44 -0.26 -23.22
C MET A 1 -24.91 -0.29 -21.80
N ILE A 2 -23.66 -0.69 -21.61
CA ILE A 2 -23.01 -0.75 -20.29
C ILE A 2 -22.74 0.68 -19.79
N ASN A 3 -23.28 1.02 -18.62
CA ASN A 3 -23.03 2.32 -17.99
C ASN A 3 -21.56 2.46 -17.52
N MET A 4 -21.11 3.69 -17.27
CA MET A 4 -19.73 3.97 -16.88
C MET A 4 -19.31 3.24 -15.59
N ALA A 5 -20.25 3.09 -14.64
CA ALA A 5 -20.01 2.46 -13.35
C ALA A 5 -19.75 0.95 -13.46
N ALA A 6 -20.52 0.24 -14.28
CA ALA A 6 -20.30 -1.18 -14.57
C ALA A 6 -18.96 -1.41 -15.27
N ARG A 7 -18.57 -0.51 -16.20
CA ARG A 7 -17.23 -0.55 -16.81
C ARG A 7 -16.11 -0.33 -15.79
N MET A 8 -16.30 0.56 -14.82
CA MET A 8 -15.32 0.72 -13.73
C MET A 8 -15.27 -0.51 -12.83
N ALA A 9 -16.41 -1.11 -12.49
CA ALA A 9 -16.48 -2.33 -11.67
C ALA A 9 -15.76 -3.51 -12.34
N LEU A 10 -15.97 -3.72 -13.64
CA LEU A 10 -15.27 -4.75 -14.42
C LEU A 10 -13.75 -4.51 -14.46
N ARG A 11 -13.30 -3.25 -14.52
CA ARG A 11 -11.88 -2.90 -14.47
C ARG A 11 -11.25 -3.14 -13.09
N ALA A 12 -12.05 -3.15 -12.02
CA ALA A 12 -11.58 -3.39 -10.66
C ALA A 12 -11.21 -4.86 -10.39
N TYR A 13 -11.64 -5.80 -11.24
CA TYR A 13 -11.23 -7.20 -11.13
C TYR A 13 -9.72 -7.39 -11.36
N PRO A 14 -9.08 -8.39 -10.71
CA PRO A 14 -7.67 -8.70 -10.92
C PRO A 14 -7.34 -8.96 -12.41
N PRO A 15 -6.16 -8.55 -12.91
CA PRO A 15 -5.80 -8.70 -14.33
C PRO A 15 -5.94 -10.12 -14.86
N SER A 16 -5.45 -11.12 -14.10
CA SER A 16 -5.54 -12.53 -14.47
C SER A 16 -6.97 -13.08 -14.51
N PHE A 17 -7.88 -12.48 -13.72
CA PHE A 17 -9.29 -12.85 -13.74
C PHE A 17 -9.97 -12.27 -14.98
N ARG A 18 -9.64 -11.02 -15.32
CA ARG A 18 -10.14 -10.35 -16.51
C ARG A 18 -9.68 -11.00 -17.81
N GLU A 19 -8.44 -11.48 -17.86
CA GLU A 19 -7.93 -12.24 -19.02
C GLU A 19 -8.71 -13.53 -19.26
N ARG A 20 -9.22 -14.17 -18.20
CA ARG A 20 -9.87 -15.49 -18.30
C ARG A 20 -11.39 -15.41 -18.38
N TYR A 21 -12.00 -14.51 -17.62
CA TYR A 21 -13.46 -14.41 -17.43
C TYR A 21 -14.00 -13.02 -17.82
N GLY A 22 -13.16 -12.11 -18.33
CA GLY A 22 -13.58 -10.74 -18.64
C GLY A 22 -14.68 -10.68 -19.68
N CYS A 23 -14.56 -11.46 -20.76
CA CYS A 23 -15.58 -11.53 -21.81
C CYS A 23 -16.89 -12.15 -21.30
N GLU A 24 -16.81 -13.17 -20.45
CA GLU A 24 -18.00 -13.80 -19.85
C GLU A 24 -18.72 -12.86 -18.88
N LEU A 25 -17.97 -12.13 -18.04
CA LEU A 25 -18.51 -11.10 -17.14
C LEU A 25 -19.12 -9.93 -17.89
N GLU A 26 -18.51 -9.50 -19.00
CA GLU A 26 -19.05 -8.43 -19.83
C GLU A 26 -20.36 -8.86 -20.48
N ALA A 27 -20.42 -10.07 -21.04
CA ALA A 27 -21.65 -10.65 -21.58
C ALA A 27 -22.75 -10.80 -20.51
N LEU A 28 -22.40 -11.27 -19.30
CA LEU A 28 -23.36 -11.39 -18.19
C LEU A 28 -23.96 -10.04 -17.80
N VAL A 29 -23.16 -8.97 -17.83
CA VAL A 29 -23.61 -7.61 -17.52
C VAL A 29 -24.47 -7.04 -18.64
N GLU A 30 -24.22 -7.41 -19.89
CA GLU A 30 -25.08 -7.06 -21.02
C GLU A 30 -26.45 -7.74 -20.93
N ASP A 31 -26.50 -9.02 -20.53
CA ASP A 31 -27.72 -9.81 -20.41
C ASP A 31 -28.58 -9.43 -19.19
N THR A 32 -27.94 -9.15 -18.05
CA THR A 32 -28.65 -8.85 -16.78
C THR A 32 -29.01 -7.37 -16.64
N GLY A 33 -28.36 -6.50 -17.42
CA GLY A 33 -28.48 -5.05 -17.32
C GLY A 33 -27.61 -4.43 -16.21
N ALA A 34 -27.23 -3.16 -16.39
CA ALA A 34 -26.29 -2.44 -15.50
C ALA A 34 -26.99 -1.74 -14.32
N GLY A 35 -27.90 -2.43 -13.63
CA GLY A 35 -28.60 -1.90 -12.45
C GLY A 35 -27.65 -1.57 -11.29
N PRO A 36 -27.98 -0.63 -10.40
CA PRO A 36 -27.10 -0.23 -9.29
C PRO A 36 -26.78 -1.38 -8.31
N SER A 37 -27.73 -2.30 -8.09
CA SER A 37 -27.48 -3.53 -7.32
C SER A 37 -26.45 -4.45 -7.98
N VAL A 38 -26.54 -4.62 -9.31
CA VAL A 38 -25.59 -5.42 -10.10
C VAL A 38 -24.20 -4.80 -10.06
N VAL A 39 -24.09 -3.47 -10.12
CA VAL A 39 -22.81 -2.76 -9.98
C VAL A 39 -22.21 -2.98 -8.59
N ALA A 40 -23.01 -2.90 -7.52
CA ALA A 40 -22.56 -3.17 -6.17
C ALA A 40 -22.09 -4.63 -5.99
N ASP A 41 -22.82 -5.59 -6.57
CA ASP A 41 -22.43 -7.00 -6.57
C ASP A 41 -21.15 -7.25 -7.38
N LEU A 42 -20.93 -6.55 -8.49
CA LEU A 42 -19.66 -6.60 -9.24
C LEU A 42 -18.49 -6.07 -8.42
N PHE A 43 -18.67 -4.98 -7.68
CA PHE A 43 -17.62 -4.48 -6.77
C PHE A 43 -17.34 -5.45 -5.62
N SER A 44 -18.39 -6.04 -5.03
CA SER A 44 -18.28 -7.09 -4.02
C SER A 44 -17.58 -8.34 -4.57
N GLY A 45 -17.90 -8.73 -5.80
CA GLY A 45 -17.28 -9.82 -6.53
C GLY A 45 -15.81 -9.56 -6.85
N ALA A 46 -15.48 -8.35 -7.31
CA ALA A 46 -14.10 -7.91 -7.53
C ALA A 46 -13.31 -7.97 -6.22
N LEU A 47 -13.87 -7.43 -5.13
CA LEU A 47 -13.26 -7.48 -3.80
C LEU A 47 -13.04 -8.92 -3.34
N ARG A 48 -14.03 -9.81 -3.50
CA ARG A 48 -13.86 -11.25 -3.20
C ARG A 48 -12.80 -11.90 -4.07
N ALA A 49 -12.72 -11.57 -5.36
CA ALA A 49 -11.70 -12.12 -6.26
C ALA A 49 -10.28 -11.69 -5.84
N TRP A 50 -10.13 -10.48 -5.31
CA TRP A 50 -8.89 -10.02 -4.67
C TRP A 50 -8.61 -10.75 -3.34
N LEU A 51 -9.63 -10.98 -2.52
CA LEU A 51 -9.49 -11.63 -1.21
C LEU A 51 -9.30 -13.16 -1.30
N ARG A 52 -9.84 -13.81 -2.35
CA ARG A 52 -9.80 -15.26 -2.57
C ARG A 52 -9.49 -15.59 -4.04
N PRO A 53 -8.25 -15.41 -4.49
CA PRO A 53 -7.86 -15.75 -5.86
C PRO A 53 -7.90 -17.28 -6.06
N VAL A 54 -8.77 -17.76 -6.95
CA VAL A 54 -8.77 -19.13 -7.47
C VAL A 54 -7.72 -19.21 -8.57
N MET A 55 -6.58 -19.85 -8.30
CA MET A 55 -5.47 -20.00 -9.24
C MET A 55 -5.25 -21.48 -9.54
N PRO A 56 -5.02 -21.86 -10.82
CA PRO A 56 -4.64 -23.23 -11.17
C PRO A 56 -3.28 -23.62 -10.54
N ASP A 57 -3.08 -24.91 -10.38
CA ASP A 57 -2.13 -25.55 -9.44
C ASP A 57 -0.64 -25.53 -9.85
N GLU A 58 -0.16 -24.46 -10.49
CA GLU A 58 1.27 -24.25 -10.71
C GLU A 58 1.92 -23.65 -9.45
N SER A 59 2.37 -24.53 -8.56
CA SER A 59 2.84 -24.19 -7.21
C SER A 59 3.93 -23.10 -7.17
N ALA A 60 4.80 -23.02 -8.18
CA ALA A 60 5.88 -22.02 -8.29
C ALA A 60 5.35 -20.62 -8.66
N GLU A 61 4.49 -20.51 -9.67
CA GLU A 61 3.88 -19.23 -10.06
C GLU A 61 2.92 -18.73 -8.97
N ARG A 62 2.23 -19.65 -8.28
CA ARG A 62 1.40 -19.35 -7.10
C ARG A 62 2.24 -18.78 -5.96
N ARG A 63 3.41 -19.37 -5.67
CA ARG A 63 4.35 -18.86 -4.65
C ARG A 63 4.85 -17.47 -5.02
N ARG A 64 5.23 -17.27 -6.29
CA ARG A 64 5.67 -15.97 -6.80
C ARG A 64 4.60 -14.90 -6.67
N ARG A 65 3.38 -15.13 -7.18
CA ARG A 65 2.26 -14.17 -7.07
C ARG A 65 1.91 -13.83 -5.63
N ARG A 66 1.98 -14.80 -4.71
CA ARG A 66 1.81 -14.55 -3.27
C ARG A 66 2.88 -13.63 -2.70
N MET A 67 4.15 -13.82 -3.08
CA MET A 67 5.23 -12.92 -2.67
C MET A 67 5.06 -11.51 -3.26
N GLN A 68 4.62 -11.40 -4.51
CA GLN A 68 4.35 -10.09 -5.14
C GLN A 68 3.20 -9.36 -4.43
N ALA A 69 2.11 -10.07 -4.14
CA ALA A 69 1.00 -9.54 -3.37
C ALA A 69 1.45 -9.09 -1.98
N SER A 70 2.28 -9.88 -1.27
CA SER A 70 2.74 -9.50 0.05
C SER A 70 3.61 -8.24 0.03
N VAL A 71 4.49 -8.11 -0.97
CA VAL A 71 5.34 -6.92 -1.14
C VAL A 71 4.48 -5.69 -1.46
N ALA A 72 3.51 -5.82 -2.36
CA ALA A 72 2.57 -4.75 -2.69
C ALA A 72 1.77 -4.30 -1.46
N THR A 73 1.17 -5.24 -0.72
CA THR A 73 0.42 -4.93 0.50
C THR A 73 1.30 -4.25 1.55
N THR A 74 2.52 -4.73 1.74
CA THR A 74 3.50 -4.14 2.67
C THR A 74 3.82 -2.69 2.30
N TRP A 75 3.99 -2.41 1.01
CA TRP A 75 4.26 -1.05 0.53
C TRP A 75 3.05 -0.13 0.72
N VAL A 76 1.84 -0.60 0.36
CA VAL A 76 0.58 0.15 0.55
C VAL A 76 0.37 0.49 2.02
N THR A 77 0.58 -0.48 2.91
CA THR A 77 0.41 -0.30 4.36
C THR A 77 1.43 0.66 4.96
N TRP A 78 2.69 0.62 4.49
CA TRP A 78 3.70 1.63 4.84
C TRP A 78 3.29 3.04 4.38
N CYS A 79 2.81 3.19 3.14
CA CYS A 79 2.34 4.47 2.63
C CYS A 79 1.17 5.01 3.48
N ALA A 80 0.20 4.17 3.83
CA ALA A 80 -0.93 4.55 4.67
C ALA A 80 -0.48 5.00 6.08
N ALA A 81 0.46 4.28 6.69
CA ALA A 81 0.99 4.64 8.01
C ALA A 81 1.86 5.90 7.99
N LEU A 82 2.62 6.12 6.91
CA LEU A 82 3.47 7.31 6.76
C LEU A 82 2.64 8.59 6.76
N TYR A 83 1.43 8.54 6.22
CA TYR A 83 0.47 9.64 6.24
C TYR A 83 -0.09 9.93 7.63
N ALA A 84 -0.21 8.92 8.49
CA ALA A 84 -0.79 9.08 9.81
C ALA A 84 0.06 9.95 10.74
N LEU A 85 1.38 9.81 10.70
CA LEU A 85 2.29 10.54 11.59
C LEU A 85 2.22 12.08 11.48
N PRO A 86 2.30 12.72 10.30
CA PRO A 86 2.18 14.17 10.19
C PRO A 86 0.79 14.67 10.60
N VAL A 87 -0.28 13.90 10.32
CA VAL A 87 -1.65 14.23 10.77
C VAL A 87 -1.73 14.21 12.29
N LEU A 88 -1.21 13.18 12.96
CA LEU A 88 -1.17 13.12 14.42
C LEU A 88 -0.38 14.28 15.03
N ARG A 89 0.79 14.61 14.46
CA ARG A 89 1.60 15.74 14.95
C ARG A 89 0.88 17.07 14.80
N PHE A 90 0.14 17.24 13.71
CA PHE A 90 -0.69 18.43 13.48
C PHE A 90 -1.83 18.52 14.49
N VAL A 91 -2.58 17.42 14.72
CA VAL A 91 -3.66 17.38 15.73
C VAL A 91 -3.12 17.73 17.12
N LEU A 92 -1.99 17.13 17.51
CA LEU A 92 -1.37 17.39 18.82
C LEU A 92 -0.75 18.79 18.96
N SER A 93 -0.42 19.46 17.85
CA SER A 93 0.08 20.85 17.91
C SER A 93 -1.01 21.89 18.07
N GLU A 94 -2.26 21.54 17.74
CA GLU A 94 -3.43 22.41 17.91
C GLU A 94 -4.05 22.26 19.31
N GLU A 95 -3.66 21.23 20.08
CA GLU A 95 -4.15 21.06 21.45
C GLU A 95 -3.62 22.16 22.40
N PRO A 96 -4.48 22.74 23.25
CA PRO A 96 -4.09 23.79 24.19
C PRO A 96 -3.25 23.27 25.36
N TRP A 97 -3.21 21.95 25.58
CA TRP A 97 -2.51 21.32 26.69
C TRP A 97 -1.16 20.75 26.24
N PRO A 98 -0.12 20.79 27.10
CA PRO A 98 1.18 20.24 26.75
C PRO A 98 1.09 18.72 26.56
N THR A 99 1.47 18.25 25.36
CA THR A 99 1.56 16.82 25.05
C THR A 99 2.49 16.11 26.04
N PRO A 100 2.08 15.00 26.66
CA PRO A 100 2.92 14.23 27.58
C PRO A 100 4.23 13.78 26.93
N ASP A 101 5.34 13.86 27.67
CA ASP A 101 6.67 13.48 27.18
C ASP A 101 6.74 12.03 26.68
N SER A 102 5.98 11.13 27.30
CA SER A 102 5.88 9.72 26.89
C SER A 102 5.28 9.57 25.49
N LEU A 103 4.22 10.34 25.19
CA LEU A 103 3.56 10.33 23.88
C LEU A 103 4.46 10.95 22.81
N ARG A 104 5.16 12.04 23.13
CA ARG A 104 6.14 12.67 22.23
C ARG A 104 7.26 11.69 21.86
N ARG A 105 7.84 10.99 22.84
CA ARG A 105 8.85 9.94 22.59
C ARG A 105 8.30 8.80 21.75
N LEU A 106 7.07 8.36 22.00
CA LEU A 106 6.43 7.31 21.21
C LEU A 106 6.28 7.71 19.73
N LEU A 107 5.86 8.94 19.48
CA LEU A 107 5.75 9.50 18.12
C LEU A 107 7.12 9.63 17.45
N ASP A 108 8.16 10.05 18.18
CA ASP A 108 9.54 10.07 17.66
C ASP A 108 10.00 8.67 17.28
N VAL A 109 9.80 7.67 18.15
CA VAL A 109 10.14 6.27 17.85
C VAL A 109 9.37 5.76 16.63
N ALA A 110 8.06 6.03 16.55
CA ALA A 110 7.25 5.64 15.39
C ALA A 110 7.77 6.30 14.10
N GLN A 111 8.14 7.58 14.15
CA GLN A 111 8.70 8.30 13.01
C GLN A 111 10.07 7.76 12.58
N TYR A 112 10.98 7.52 13.52
CA TYR A 112 12.28 6.90 13.21
C TYR A 112 12.12 5.48 12.65
N ALA A 113 11.19 4.70 13.19
CA ALA A 113 10.88 3.37 12.67
C ALA A 113 10.34 3.45 11.23
N MET A 114 9.45 4.41 10.94
CA MET A 114 8.90 4.62 9.60
C MET A 114 9.95 5.07 8.59
N TYR A 115 10.89 5.94 8.99
CA TYR A 115 12.04 6.32 8.15
C TYR A 115 13.00 5.16 7.92
N GLY A 116 13.30 4.36 8.96
CA GLY A 116 14.09 3.15 8.83
C GLY A 116 13.44 2.15 7.86
N ALA A 117 12.14 1.91 7.99
CA ALA A 117 11.37 1.08 7.06
C ALA A 117 11.40 1.64 5.63
N GLY A 118 11.31 2.96 5.46
CA GLY A 118 11.43 3.63 4.17
C GLY A 118 12.79 3.41 3.50
N LEU A 119 13.89 3.48 4.26
CA LEU A 119 15.24 3.17 3.76
C LEU A 119 15.34 1.71 3.30
N VAL A 120 14.80 0.78 4.08
CA VAL A 120 14.79 -0.65 3.70
C VAL A 120 14.00 -0.87 2.41
N LEU A 121 12.82 -0.26 2.29
CA LEU A 121 12.00 -0.31 1.07
C LEU A 121 12.71 0.32 -0.14
N LEU A 122 13.43 1.43 0.06
CA LEU A 122 14.24 2.07 -0.98
C LEU A 122 15.34 1.13 -1.48
N VAL A 123 16.06 0.46 -0.58
CA VAL A 123 17.07 -0.55 -0.96
C VAL A 123 16.42 -1.68 -1.77
N GLY A 124 15.24 -2.15 -1.36
CA GLY A 124 14.46 -3.13 -2.10
C GLY A 124 14.06 -2.65 -3.51
N ALA A 125 13.61 -1.40 -3.63
CA ALA A 125 13.24 -0.80 -4.91
C ALA A 125 14.46 -0.61 -5.83
N LEU A 126 15.61 -0.21 -5.28
CA LEU A 126 16.87 -0.11 -6.02
C LEU A 126 17.36 -1.48 -6.51
N ALA A 127 17.19 -2.54 -5.71
CA ALA A 127 17.51 -3.89 -6.14
C ALA A 127 16.63 -4.35 -7.33
N LEU A 128 15.33 -4.04 -7.29
CA LEU A 128 14.41 -4.26 -8.42
C LEU A 128 14.82 -3.44 -9.66
N LEU A 129 15.24 -2.19 -9.46
CA LEU A 129 15.70 -1.31 -10.53
C LEU A 129 16.96 -1.87 -11.20
N ALA A 130 17.95 -2.26 -10.40
CA ALA A 130 19.19 -2.86 -10.89
C ALA A 130 18.96 -4.19 -11.63
N GLU A 131 17.98 -4.98 -11.21
CA GLU A 131 17.62 -6.23 -11.89
C GLU A 131 16.87 -5.97 -13.20
N SER A 132 15.92 -5.03 -13.19
CA SER A 132 15.14 -4.69 -14.37
C SER A 132 15.96 -3.96 -15.45
N SER A 133 16.97 -3.16 -15.07
CA SER A 133 17.87 -2.51 -16.02
C SER A 133 18.74 -3.52 -16.75
N ARG A 134 19.16 -4.59 -16.08
CA ARG A 134 19.88 -5.71 -16.70
C ARG A 134 19.04 -6.50 -17.70
N THR A 135 17.72 -6.57 -17.51
CA THR A 135 16.81 -7.30 -18.41
C THR A 135 16.27 -6.45 -19.56
N GLY A 136 16.62 -5.17 -19.63
CA GLY A 136 16.19 -4.26 -20.72
C GLY A 136 14.68 -3.93 -20.71
N SER A 137 13.97 -4.17 -19.60
CA SER A 137 12.51 -4.09 -19.53
C SER A 137 11.97 -2.68 -19.20
N TRP A 138 12.42 -1.65 -19.94
CA TRP A 138 12.09 -0.24 -19.64
C TRP A 138 10.58 0.09 -19.66
N THR A 139 9.80 -0.68 -20.42
CA THR A 139 8.34 -0.54 -20.49
C THR A 139 7.63 -0.84 -19.16
N ALA A 140 8.26 -1.59 -18.26
CA ALA A 140 7.73 -1.86 -16.92
C ALA A 140 7.79 -0.62 -16.00
N TRP A 141 8.67 0.35 -16.29
CA TRP A 141 8.90 1.55 -15.49
C TRP A 141 8.08 2.77 -15.92
N ARG A 142 7.38 2.71 -17.06
CA ARG A 142 6.44 3.76 -17.51
C ARG A 142 5.51 4.31 -16.41
N PRO A 143 4.87 3.50 -15.54
CA PRO A 143 4.04 4.03 -14.46
C PRO A 143 4.83 4.83 -13.41
N LEU A 144 6.11 4.53 -13.17
CA LEU A 144 6.97 5.36 -12.30
C LEU A 144 7.35 6.67 -12.96
N VAL A 145 7.65 6.65 -14.26
CA VAL A 145 7.96 7.87 -15.02
C VAL A 145 6.76 8.82 -15.02
N ALA A 146 5.54 8.28 -15.09
CA ALA A 146 4.30 9.05 -14.97
C ALA A 146 4.10 9.72 -13.60
N LEU A 147 4.88 9.33 -12.57
CA LEU A 147 4.85 9.93 -11.23
C LEU A 147 5.92 11.00 -11.00
N ILE A 148 6.88 11.15 -11.91
CA ILE A 148 7.87 12.23 -11.82
C ILE A 148 7.21 13.62 -11.75
N PRO A 149 6.13 13.92 -12.51
CA PRO A 149 5.47 15.22 -12.43
C PRO A 149 4.78 15.52 -11.09
N THR A 150 4.55 14.52 -10.23
CA THR A 150 3.92 14.70 -8.92
C THR A 150 4.92 14.84 -7.76
N LEU A 151 6.22 14.59 -8.02
CA LEU A 151 7.31 14.83 -7.06
C LEU A 151 7.41 16.29 -6.58
N PRO A 152 7.29 17.33 -7.44
CA PRO A 152 7.34 18.71 -7.01
C PRO A 152 6.27 19.04 -5.98
N THR A 153 5.05 18.51 -6.15
CA THR A 153 3.95 18.69 -5.20
C THR A 153 4.31 18.16 -3.81
N TRP A 154 5.14 17.12 -3.73
CA TRP A 154 5.57 16.51 -2.48
C TRP A 154 6.79 17.17 -1.84
N LEU A 155 7.67 17.82 -2.62
CA LEU A 155 8.74 18.66 -2.09
C LEU A 155 8.19 20.02 -1.63
N ILE A 156 7.23 20.55 -2.39
CA ILE A 156 6.68 21.89 -2.20
C ILE A 156 5.60 21.89 -1.13
N ALA A 157 4.71 20.89 -1.01
CA ALA A 157 3.65 20.89 0.00
C ALA A 157 4.14 20.91 1.46
N PRO A 158 5.09 20.07 1.91
CA PRO A 158 5.64 20.14 3.27
C PRO A 158 6.50 21.39 3.46
N LEU A 159 7.16 21.90 2.41
CA LEU A 159 7.87 23.17 2.46
C LEU A 159 6.87 24.33 2.66
N LEU A 160 5.76 24.35 1.91
CA LEU A 160 4.68 25.32 2.08
C LEU A 160 4.03 25.19 3.46
N LEU A 161 3.81 23.98 3.99
CA LEU A 161 3.32 23.76 5.35
C LEU A 161 4.32 24.22 6.42
N ALA A 162 5.62 24.03 6.20
CA ALA A 162 6.66 24.45 7.14
C ALA A 162 6.93 25.97 7.13
N PHE A 163 6.69 26.64 5.99
CA PHE A 163 6.87 28.09 5.83
C PHE A 163 5.57 28.88 5.91
N ALA A 164 4.40 28.24 5.91
CA ALA A 164 3.12 28.89 6.13
C ALA A 164 2.95 29.23 7.61
N SER A 165 3.49 30.37 8.03
CA SER A 165 2.99 31.14 9.17
C SER A 165 1.62 31.78 8.88
N ILE A 166 0.79 31.10 8.08
CA ILE A 166 -0.39 31.67 7.42
C ILE A 166 -1.62 31.23 8.20
N ASP A 167 -2.43 32.22 8.55
CA ASP A 167 -3.71 32.14 9.26
C ASP A 167 -4.52 30.84 9.00
N PRO A 168 -5.30 30.39 10.00
CA PRO A 168 -6.06 29.12 10.00
C PRO A 168 -7.17 29.01 8.93
N VAL A 169 -7.21 29.89 7.92
CA VAL A 169 -8.33 30.03 6.99
C VAL A 169 -8.06 29.49 5.58
N SER A 170 -6.84 29.12 5.19
CA SER A 170 -6.70 28.46 3.88
C SER A 170 -6.96 26.96 3.99
N TYR A 171 -8.24 26.60 4.18
CA TYR A 171 -8.79 25.25 3.99
C TYR A 171 -8.25 24.58 2.72
N TRP A 172 -7.95 25.36 1.68
CA TRP A 172 -7.35 24.91 0.42
C TRP A 172 -5.88 24.51 0.52
N VAL A 173 -5.06 25.18 1.35
CA VAL A 173 -3.66 24.80 1.59
C VAL A 173 -3.60 23.55 2.47
N GLY A 174 -4.47 23.44 3.48
CA GLY A 174 -4.65 22.21 4.24
C GLY A 174 -5.15 21.05 3.38
N ALA A 175 -6.18 21.30 2.56
CA ALA A 175 -6.72 20.29 1.64
C ALA A 175 -5.72 19.88 0.57
N LEU A 176 -4.94 20.79 -0.04
CA LEU A 176 -3.85 20.42 -0.97
C LEU A 176 -2.70 19.71 -0.25
N GLY A 177 -2.37 20.15 0.97
CA GLY A 177 -1.38 19.54 1.84
C GLY A 177 -1.75 18.11 2.26
N MET A 178 -3.04 17.75 2.22
CA MET A 178 -3.55 16.42 2.55
C MET A 178 -3.85 15.58 1.28
N LEU A 179 -4.52 16.15 0.27
CA LEU A 179 -4.88 15.47 -0.99
C LEU A 179 -3.67 15.16 -1.87
N GLY A 180 -2.69 16.06 -1.95
CA GLY A 180 -1.48 15.87 -2.75
C GLY A 180 -0.69 14.64 -2.28
N PRO A 181 -0.35 14.56 -0.98
CA PRO A 181 0.28 13.38 -0.40
C PRO A 181 -0.59 12.12 -0.48
N ALA A 182 -1.90 12.20 -0.27
CA ALA A 182 -2.79 11.04 -0.40
C ALA A 182 -2.81 10.48 -1.83
N ALA A 183 -2.94 11.32 -2.85
CA ALA A 183 -2.92 10.91 -4.25
C ALA A 183 -1.55 10.36 -4.68
N PHE A 184 -0.46 10.97 -4.19
CA PHE A 184 0.90 10.46 -4.38
C PHE A 184 1.10 9.11 -3.68
N LEU A 185 0.61 8.92 -2.46
CA LEU A 185 0.74 7.67 -1.73
C LEU A 185 -0.08 6.55 -2.38
N VAL A 186 -1.28 6.84 -2.89
CA VAL A 186 -2.06 5.88 -3.69
C VAL A 186 -1.30 5.46 -4.94
N THR A 187 -0.72 6.42 -5.66
CA THR A 187 0.02 6.12 -6.88
C THR A 187 1.38 5.45 -6.61
N ALA A 188 2.13 5.91 -5.62
CA ALA A 188 3.37 5.31 -5.13
C ALA A 188 3.14 3.93 -4.50
N ALA A 189 1.94 3.62 -3.99
CA ALA A 189 1.57 2.31 -3.49
C ALA A 189 1.20 1.32 -4.61
N VAL A 190 0.49 1.80 -5.63
CA VAL A 190 0.11 0.98 -6.79
C VAL A 190 1.32 0.63 -7.66
N THR A 191 2.28 1.54 -7.74
CA THR A 191 3.36 1.43 -8.71
C THR A 191 4.34 0.26 -8.46
N PRO A 192 4.81 -0.01 -7.23
CA PRO A 192 5.59 -1.19 -6.92
C PRO A 192 4.84 -2.49 -7.23
N ALA A 193 3.52 -2.54 -7.01
CA ALA A 193 2.71 -3.71 -7.36
C ALA A 193 2.71 -3.96 -8.87
N VAL A 194 2.59 -2.90 -9.68
CA VAL A 194 2.63 -2.96 -11.15
C VAL A 194 4.04 -3.29 -11.66
N VAL A 195 5.08 -2.71 -11.06
CA VAL A 195 6.48 -2.95 -11.45
C VAL A 195 6.89 -4.38 -11.11
N VAL A 196 6.60 -4.85 -9.89
CA VAL A 196 6.93 -6.20 -9.44
C VAL A 196 6.21 -7.25 -10.28
N THR A 197 4.94 -7.03 -10.66
CA THR A 197 4.20 -7.95 -11.53
C THR A 197 4.78 -8.02 -12.95
N ARG A 198 5.23 -6.88 -13.50
CA ARG A 198 5.79 -6.79 -14.86
C ARG A 198 7.24 -7.24 -14.98
N CYS A 199 8.11 -6.90 -14.02
CA CYS A 199 9.55 -7.15 -14.10
C CYS A 199 9.94 -8.62 -13.84
N ARG A 200 9.02 -9.45 -13.31
CA ARG A 200 9.28 -10.84 -12.92
C ARG A 200 10.62 -11.02 -12.16
N PRO A 201 10.83 -10.33 -11.02
CA PRO A 201 12.09 -10.32 -10.32
C PRO A 201 12.51 -11.72 -9.84
N SER A 202 13.82 -11.95 -9.71
CA SER A 202 14.34 -13.23 -9.25
C SER A 202 13.89 -13.57 -7.83
N ALA A 203 13.90 -14.86 -7.51
CA ALA A 203 13.56 -15.37 -6.19
C ALA A 203 14.42 -14.74 -5.07
N LYS A 204 15.67 -14.35 -5.36
CA LYS A 204 16.56 -13.70 -4.38
C LYS A 204 16.05 -12.31 -4.00
N VAL A 205 15.67 -11.50 -4.97
CA VAL A 205 15.14 -10.15 -4.73
C VAL A 205 13.77 -10.24 -4.05
N LEU A 206 12.91 -11.17 -4.48
CA LEU A 206 11.63 -11.42 -3.81
C LEU A 206 11.80 -11.86 -2.35
N ARG A 207 12.81 -12.67 -2.02
CA ARG A 207 13.11 -13.05 -0.62
C ARG A 207 13.56 -11.85 0.20
N LEU A 208 14.45 -11.01 -0.34
CA LEU A 208 14.91 -9.79 0.34
C LEU A 208 13.74 -8.85 0.61
N LEU A 209 12.85 -8.65 -0.37
CA LEU A 209 11.64 -7.85 -0.23
C LEU A 209 10.66 -8.46 0.79
N ALA A 210 10.45 -9.78 0.76
CA ALA A 210 9.59 -10.45 1.73
C ALA A 210 10.12 -10.30 3.17
N LEU A 211 11.43 -10.41 3.37
CA LEU A 211 12.08 -10.19 4.67
C LEU A 211 12.00 -8.73 5.11
N SER A 212 12.18 -7.77 4.19
CA SER A 212 12.00 -6.35 4.50
C SER A 212 10.60 -6.02 5.01
N GLY A 213 9.60 -6.80 4.60
CA GLY A 213 8.24 -6.60 5.08
C GLY A 213 8.05 -6.81 6.57
N VAL A 214 8.94 -7.53 7.24
CA VAL A 214 8.91 -7.65 8.71
C VAL A 214 9.28 -6.32 9.37
N ALA A 215 10.33 -5.65 8.88
CA ALA A 215 10.74 -4.34 9.39
C ALA A 215 9.65 -3.28 9.15
N VAL A 216 9.01 -3.34 7.99
CA VAL A 216 7.87 -2.47 7.66
C VAL A 216 6.68 -2.74 8.57
N ALA A 217 6.31 -4.01 8.78
CA ALA A 217 5.20 -4.38 9.65
C ALA A 217 5.44 -3.90 11.09
N PHE A 218 6.68 -3.98 11.59
CA PHE A 218 7.04 -3.42 12.88
C PHE A 218 6.80 -1.91 12.93
N ALA A 219 7.33 -1.15 11.95
CA ALA A 219 7.16 0.30 11.90
C ALA A 219 5.70 0.76 11.80
N VAL A 220 4.91 0.08 10.96
CA VAL A 220 3.46 0.34 10.81
C VAL A 220 2.73 0.05 12.12
N THR A 221 3.09 -1.04 12.81
CA THR A 221 2.48 -1.41 14.10
C THR A 221 2.82 -0.39 15.18
N THR A 222 4.07 0.07 15.27
CA THR A 222 4.47 1.15 16.19
C THR A 222 3.68 2.43 15.93
N THR A 223 3.42 2.75 14.66
CA THR A 223 2.57 3.88 14.27
C THR A 223 1.12 3.70 14.71
N GLY A 224 0.55 2.50 14.53
CA GLY A 224 -0.80 2.19 15.02
C GLY A 224 -0.93 2.28 16.54
N ILE A 225 0.10 1.85 17.28
CA ILE A 225 0.16 2.02 18.75
C ILE A 225 0.19 3.50 19.12
N ALA A 226 0.96 4.32 18.40
CA ALA A 226 0.97 5.77 18.61
C ALA A 226 -0.41 6.39 18.34
N CYS A 227 -1.10 6.01 17.25
CA CYS A 227 -2.48 6.46 16.98
C CYS A 227 -3.46 6.06 18.09
N ALA A 228 -3.33 4.85 18.63
CA ALA A 228 -4.20 4.39 19.71
C ALA A 228 -3.93 5.17 21.00
N ALA A 229 -2.66 5.45 21.30
CA ALA A 229 -2.26 6.24 22.44
C ALA A 229 -2.74 7.69 22.32
N THR A 230 -2.64 8.32 21.15
CA THR A 230 -3.19 9.67 20.93
C THR A 230 -4.70 9.70 21.15
N LEU A 231 -5.44 8.73 20.59
CA LEU A 231 -6.90 8.69 20.76
C LEU A 231 -7.31 8.48 22.22
N ALA A 232 -6.55 7.70 23.00
CA ALA A 232 -6.84 7.45 24.40
C ALA A 232 -6.59 8.68 25.30
N MET A 233 -5.76 9.63 24.85
CA MET A 233 -5.44 10.84 25.61
C MET A 233 -6.28 12.04 25.19
N ASP A 234 -6.82 12.01 23.98
CA ASP A 234 -7.58 13.09 23.38
C ASP A 234 -9.08 12.93 23.68
N THR A 235 -9.60 13.79 24.55
CA THR A 235 -11.01 13.82 24.95
C THR A 235 -11.84 14.80 24.13
N ASP A 236 -11.26 15.51 23.15
CA ASP A 236 -11.98 16.48 22.34
C ASP A 236 -12.74 15.79 21.18
N ASP A 237 -14.05 16.03 21.11
CA ASP A 237 -14.95 15.43 20.11
C ASP A 237 -14.51 15.77 18.67
N ALA A 238 -13.95 16.97 18.45
CA ALA A 238 -13.51 17.41 17.13
C ALA A 238 -12.26 16.67 16.63
N ALA A 239 -11.32 16.39 17.54
CA ALA A 239 -10.09 15.70 17.21
C ALA A 239 -10.32 14.18 17.09
N GLN A 240 -11.29 13.62 17.83
CA GLN A 240 -11.73 12.23 17.66
C GLN A 240 -12.30 11.94 16.27
N LEU A 241 -12.99 12.88 15.62
CA LEU A 241 -13.51 12.71 14.25
C LEU A 241 -12.41 12.46 13.22
N VAL A 242 -11.19 12.94 13.46
CA VAL A 242 -10.03 12.74 12.59
C VAL A 242 -9.20 11.53 13.04
N THR A 243 -9.00 11.38 14.34
CA THR A 243 -8.15 10.33 14.92
C THR A 243 -8.76 8.94 14.81
N ILE A 244 -10.09 8.78 14.87
CA ILE A 244 -10.78 7.48 14.74
C ILE A 244 -10.58 6.85 13.34
N PRO A 245 -10.85 7.55 12.22
CA PRO A 245 -10.56 7.03 10.89
C PRO A 245 -9.08 6.69 10.70
N LEU A 246 -8.19 7.52 11.23
CA LEU A 246 -6.75 7.31 11.14
C LEU A 246 -6.30 6.05 11.91
N LEU A 247 -6.86 5.84 13.10
CA LEU A 247 -6.66 4.62 13.88
C LEU A 247 -7.19 3.40 13.11
N ALA A 248 -8.39 3.47 12.55
CA ALA A 248 -8.96 2.38 11.78
C ALA A 248 -8.07 1.99 10.58
N VAL A 249 -7.55 2.98 9.85
CA VAL A 249 -6.64 2.78 8.73
C VAL A 249 -5.31 2.19 9.19
N THR A 250 -4.70 2.71 10.25
CA THR A 250 -3.40 2.23 10.74
C THR A 250 -3.48 0.86 11.38
N VAL A 251 -4.57 0.53 12.07
CA VAL A 251 -4.84 -0.82 12.61
C VAL A 251 -5.04 -1.81 11.47
N ALA A 252 -5.87 -1.47 10.48
CA ALA A 252 -6.05 -2.31 9.29
C ALA A 252 -4.72 -2.51 8.54
N ALA A 253 -3.92 -1.44 8.40
CA ALA A 253 -2.61 -1.50 7.78
C ALA A 253 -1.63 -2.36 8.58
N SER A 254 -1.62 -2.26 9.90
CA SER A 254 -0.79 -3.08 10.79
C SER A 254 -1.14 -4.56 10.69
N ALA A 255 -2.43 -4.90 10.76
CA ALA A 255 -2.91 -6.26 10.62
C ALA A 255 -2.54 -6.84 9.23
N ALA A 256 -2.76 -6.07 8.16
CA ALA A 256 -2.38 -6.47 6.81
C ALA A 256 -0.87 -6.66 6.66
N ALA A 257 -0.05 -5.76 7.22
CA ALA A 257 1.41 -5.85 7.18
C ALA A 257 1.93 -7.05 7.97
N LEU A 258 1.39 -7.34 9.16
CA LEU A 258 1.77 -8.49 9.98
C LEU A 258 1.40 -9.83 9.30
N VAL A 259 0.17 -9.96 8.82
CA VAL A 259 -0.28 -11.18 8.12
C VAL A 259 0.50 -11.38 6.82
N SER A 260 0.75 -10.29 6.09
CA SER A 260 1.49 -10.30 4.83
C SER A 260 2.96 -10.69 5.04
N SER A 261 3.64 -10.03 5.98
CA SER A 261 5.05 -10.29 6.30
C SER A 261 5.26 -11.70 6.86
N GLY A 262 4.37 -12.18 7.74
CA GLY A 262 4.45 -13.55 8.26
C GLY A 262 4.32 -14.60 7.16
N ARG A 263 3.39 -14.41 6.21
CA ARG A 263 3.23 -15.30 5.06
C ARG A 263 4.43 -15.20 4.10
N GLY A 264 4.92 -13.99 3.83
CA GLY A 264 6.08 -13.75 2.97
C GLY A 264 7.37 -14.35 3.53
N ALA A 265 7.65 -14.12 4.81
CA ALA A 265 8.82 -14.66 5.52
C ALA A 265 8.78 -16.19 5.55
N LYS A 266 7.64 -16.80 5.86
CA LYS A 266 7.48 -18.26 5.82
C LYS A 266 7.77 -18.82 4.42
N ALA A 267 7.28 -18.17 3.37
CA ALA A 267 7.54 -18.57 2.00
C ALA A 267 9.01 -18.36 1.57
N ALA A 268 9.67 -17.33 2.09
CA ALA A 268 11.07 -17.04 1.82
C ALA A 268 12.04 -18.02 2.50
N LEU A 269 11.71 -18.45 3.73
CA LEU A 269 12.52 -19.38 4.53
C LEU A 269 12.36 -20.84 4.09
N HIS A 270 11.31 -21.19 3.36
CA HIS A 270 11.14 -22.54 2.84
C HIS A 270 12.09 -22.79 1.67
N LYS A 271 13.31 -23.22 2.00
CA LYS A 271 14.38 -23.62 1.08
C LYS A 271 13.84 -24.71 0.16
N GLU A 272 13.91 -24.50 -1.15
CA GLU A 272 13.71 -25.58 -2.12
C GLU A 272 14.76 -26.64 -1.80
N ARG A 273 14.32 -27.85 -1.44
CA ARG A 273 15.19 -29.01 -1.63
C ARG A 273 15.50 -29.05 -3.13
N PRO A 274 16.78 -29.11 -3.53
CA PRO A 274 17.08 -29.37 -4.93
C PRO A 274 16.30 -30.63 -5.30
N VAL A 275 15.51 -30.54 -6.38
CA VAL A 275 15.02 -31.74 -7.03
C VAL A 275 16.29 -32.36 -7.60
N ASP A 276 16.80 -33.40 -6.95
CA ASP A 276 17.82 -34.26 -7.54
C ASP A 276 17.20 -34.77 -8.84
N LEU A 277 17.70 -34.23 -9.96
CA LEU A 277 17.47 -34.77 -11.29
C LEU A 277 18.42 -35.96 -11.48
N ASP A 278 18.40 -36.90 -10.55
CA ASP A 278 18.98 -38.23 -10.73
C ASP A 278 17.81 -39.19 -10.94
N GLY A 279 17.61 -39.55 -12.21
CA GLY A 279 16.54 -40.39 -12.68
C GLY A 279 16.78 -40.83 -14.12
N ASP A 280 17.88 -41.56 -14.29
CA ASP A 280 18.15 -42.65 -15.25
C ASP A 280 17.75 -42.48 -16.74
N VAL A 281 18.81 -42.33 -17.56
CA VAL A 281 18.87 -42.74 -18.98
C VAL A 281 19.24 -44.21 -19.05
#